data_AF-A0A6P6JU17-F1
#
_entry.id   AF-A0A6P6JU17-F1
#
_cell.length_a   1.000
_cell.length_b   1.000
_cell.length_c   1.000
_cell.angle_alpha   90.00
_cell.angle_beta   90.00
_cell.angle_gamma   90.00
#
_symmetry.space_group_name_H-M   'P 1'
#
loop_
_entity.id
_entity.type
_entity.pdbx_description
1 polymer ?
#
loop_
_entity_poly.entity_id
_entity_poly.type
_entity_poly.pdbx_seq_one_letter_code
_entity_poly.pdbx_strand_id
1 'polypeptide(L)'
;MSWQSYVDNLMADGSCQDTAIVGYSDAKYVWASSEGGTFSGITPDEIDVIIGKDREGFFTSGLTLGKKKCSVIRDSLHVEGDWTMDIRTKSHNGEPTYNVSIGRAGKVLVIVMGKEGTHGGSLNKKAFGMAEYLRKVGY
;
A
#
# COMPACT_ATOMS: atom_id res chain seq x y z
N MET A 1 -19.99 -8.87 -3.27
CA MET A 1 -19.17 -7.69 -3.61
C MET A 1 -17.76 -8.21 -3.87
N SER A 2 -17.15 -7.94 -5.03
CA SER A 2 -15.82 -8.46 -5.37
C SER A 2 -14.72 -7.55 -4.83
N TRP A 3 -13.53 -8.09 -4.54
CA TRP A 3 -12.38 -7.29 -4.14
C TRP A 3 -11.98 -6.25 -5.20
N GLN A 4 -12.22 -6.56 -6.47
CA GLN A 4 -11.98 -5.65 -7.58
C GLN A 4 -12.78 -4.34 -7.45
N SER A 5 -14.00 -4.37 -6.94
CA SER A 5 -14.80 -3.15 -6.77
C SER A 5 -14.17 -2.13 -5.81
N TYR A 6 -13.38 -2.58 -4.82
CA TYR A 6 -12.62 -1.68 -3.94
C TYR A 6 -11.43 -1.05 -4.68
N VAL A 7 -10.76 -1.82 -5.53
CA VAL A 7 -9.68 -1.31 -6.39
C VAL A 7 -10.23 -0.25 -7.34
N ASP A 8 -11.35 -0.54 -8.01
CA ASP A 8 -11.99 0.38 -8.95
C ASP A 8 -12.43 1.67 -8.23
N ASN A 9 -12.96 1.56 -7.00
CA ASN A 9 -13.33 2.71 -6.18
C ASN A 9 -12.12 3.59 -5.81
N LEU A 10 -11.00 2.99 -5.41
CA LEU A 10 -9.77 3.72 -5.07
C LEU A 10 -9.15 4.44 -6.28
N MET A 11 -9.34 3.88 -7.48
CA MET A 11 -8.86 4.44 -8.74
C MET A 11 -9.80 5.50 -9.35
N ALA A 12 -11.07 5.54 -8.93
CA ALA A 12 -12.13 6.31 -9.59
C ALA A 12 -11.90 7.82 -9.69
N ASP A 13 -11.22 8.44 -8.72
CA ASP A 13 -10.94 9.89 -8.74
C ASP A 13 -9.72 10.26 -9.61
N GLY A 14 -9.06 9.27 -10.21
CA GLY A 14 -7.92 9.47 -11.10
C GLY A 14 -6.65 9.93 -10.41
N SER A 15 -6.59 9.99 -9.07
CA SER A 15 -5.38 10.36 -8.32
C SER A 15 -4.34 9.24 -8.27
N CYS A 16 -4.78 7.99 -8.36
CA CYS A 16 -3.94 6.81 -8.31
C CYS A 16 -3.56 6.30 -9.72
N GLN A 17 -2.38 5.70 -9.83
CA GLN A 17 -1.94 4.96 -11.01
C GLN A 17 -1.90 3.45 -10.78
N ASP A 18 -1.81 3.02 -9.51
CA ASP A 18 -1.84 1.61 -9.13
C ASP A 18 -2.46 1.48 -7.73
N THR A 19 -3.12 0.36 -7.49
CA THR A 19 -3.78 0.04 -6.23
C THR A 19 -3.92 -1.47 -6.07
N ALA A 20 -3.80 -1.97 -4.85
CA ALA A 20 -4.08 -3.37 -4.51
C ALA A 20 -4.73 -3.53 -3.14
N ILE A 21 -5.52 -4.59 -3.02
CA ILE A 21 -5.98 -5.17 -1.76
C ILE A 21 -5.20 -6.47 -1.54
N VAL A 22 -4.45 -6.54 -0.45
CA VAL A 22 -3.52 -7.64 -0.19
C VAL A 22 -3.84 -8.28 1.15
N GLY A 23 -4.18 -9.56 1.18
CA GLY A 23 -4.32 -10.29 2.44
C GLY A 23 -2.96 -10.47 3.11
N TYR A 24 -2.90 -10.31 4.42
CA TYR A 24 -1.65 -10.48 5.19
C TYR A 24 -1.75 -11.51 6.33
N SER A 25 -2.93 -12.09 6.56
CA SER A 25 -3.17 -13.17 7.53
C SER A 25 -3.13 -14.55 6.83
N ASP A 26 -4.13 -15.42 7.06
CA ASP A 26 -4.20 -16.78 6.50
C ASP A 26 -4.13 -16.83 4.96
N ALA A 27 -4.76 -15.86 4.29
CA ALA A 27 -4.76 -15.74 2.83
C ALA A 27 -3.75 -14.67 2.39
N LYS A 28 -2.47 -14.95 2.60
CA LYS A 28 -1.34 -14.03 2.34
C LYS A 28 -0.97 -13.95 0.85
N TYR A 29 -1.72 -13.15 0.09
CA TYR A 29 -1.50 -12.88 -1.34
C TYR A 29 -2.33 -11.68 -1.79
N VAL A 30 -2.13 -11.22 -3.03
CA VAL A 30 -2.91 -10.13 -3.64
C VAL A 30 -4.33 -10.61 -3.96
N TRP A 31 -5.35 -10.06 -3.30
CA TRP A 31 -6.76 -10.43 -3.50
C TRP A 31 -7.38 -9.71 -4.70
N ALA A 32 -6.96 -8.48 -4.96
CA ALA A 32 -7.27 -7.72 -6.17
C ALA A 32 -6.22 -6.62 -6.38
N SER A 33 -6.00 -6.23 -7.63
CA SER A 33 -5.06 -5.17 -8.01
C SER A 33 -5.48 -4.49 -9.30
N SER A 34 -4.90 -3.32 -9.57
CA SER A 34 -5.05 -2.65 -10.86
C SER A 34 -4.44 -3.50 -11.96
N GLU A 35 -5.12 -3.56 -13.12
CA GLU A 35 -4.63 -4.32 -14.27
C GLU A 35 -3.31 -3.73 -14.78
N GLY A 36 -2.31 -4.58 -15.01
CA GLY A 36 -0.96 -4.16 -15.44
C GLY A 36 -0.15 -3.41 -14.38
N GLY A 37 -0.67 -3.25 -13.16
CA GLY A 37 -0.03 -2.58 -12.05
C GLY A 37 1.15 -3.38 -11.47
N THR A 38 2.10 -2.66 -10.85
CA THR A 38 3.22 -3.24 -10.10
C THR A 38 2.73 -4.08 -8.92
N PHE A 39 1.66 -3.65 -8.25
CA PHE A 39 1.19 -4.29 -7.03
C PHE A 39 0.59 -5.69 -7.23
N SER A 40 0.23 -6.05 -8.47
CA SER A 40 -0.17 -7.42 -8.82
C SER A 40 0.96 -8.45 -8.55
N GLY A 41 2.21 -8.00 -8.56
CA GLY A 41 3.40 -8.82 -8.34
C GLY A 41 3.91 -8.88 -6.90
N ILE A 42 3.17 -8.34 -5.92
CA ILE A 42 3.59 -8.37 -4.51
C ILE A 42 3.68 -9.81 -4.01
N THR A 43 4.81 -10.15 -3.39
CA THR A 43 5.06 -11.51 -2.89
C THR A 43 4.72 -11.67 -1.41
N PRO A 44 4.52 -12.92 -0.93
CA PRO A 44 4.38 -13.20 0.50
C PRO A 44 5.53 -12.66 1.35
N ASP A 45 6.77 -12.74 0.86
CA ASP A 45 7.95 -12.22 1.56
C ASP A 45 7.90 -10.69 1.69
N GLU A 46 7.47 -9.98 0.63
CA GLU A 46 7.26 -8.54 0.70
C GLU A 46 6.16 -8.17 1.70
N ILE A 47 5.09 -8.97 1.78
CA ILE A 47 4.01 -8.79 2.77
C ILE A 47 4.56 -8.97 4.19
N ASP A 48 5.37 -10.00 4.43
CA ASP A 48 6.01 -10.27 5.72
C ASP A 48 6.95 -9.14 6.15
N VAL A 49 7.66 -8.55 5.20
CA VAL A 49 8.45 -7.33 5.45
C VAL A 49 7.54 -6.19 5.87
N ILE A 50 6.43 -5.92 5.15
CA ILE A 50 5.52 -4.79 5.47
C ILE A 50 4.88 -4.93 6.86
N ILE A 51 4.45 -6.13 7.26
CA ILE A 51 3.79 -6.38 8.55
C ILE A 51 4.75 -6.82 9.66
N GLY A 52 6.04 -6.88 9.36
CA GLY A 52 7.08 -7.38 10.24
C GLY A 52 7.26 -6.52 11.51
N LYS A 53 7.90 -7.13 12.51
CA LYS A 53 8.19 -6.50 13.81
C LYS A 53 9.36 -5.51 13.77
N ASP A 54 10.32 -5.72 12.87
CA ASP A 54 11.40 -4.77 12.67
C ASP A 54 10.85 -3.55 11.93
N ARG A 55 10.68 -2.44 12.68
CA ARG A 55 10.17 -1.18 12.14
C ARG A 55 11.27 -0.16 11.87
N GLU A 56 12.51 -0.45 12.28
CA GLU A 56 13.64 0.48 12.14
C GLU A 56 14.51 0.15 10.92
N GLY A 57 14.65 -1.14 10.58
CA GLY A 57 15.42 -1.61 9.43
C GLY A 57 14.95 -1.04 8.09
N PHE A 58 13.67 -0.64 7.99
CA PHE A 58 13.14 -0.03 6.77
C PHE A 58 13.78 1.32 6.43
N PHE A 59 14.17 2.11 7.44
CA PHE A 59 14.71 3.45 7.20
C PHE A 59 16.11 3.39 6.60
N THR A 60 16.85 2.30 6.84
CA THR A 60 18.20 2.08 6.28
C THR A 60 18.17 1.31 4.97
N SER A 61 17.38 0.23 4.91
CA SER A 61 17.40 -0.71 3.77
C SER A 61 16.29 -0.47 2.74
N GLY A 62 15.24 0.26 3.12
CA GLY A 62 14.01 0.36 2.33
C GLY A 62 13.24 -0.96 2.29
N LEU A 63 12.29 -1.06 1.35
CA LEU A 63 11.55 -2.28 1.06
C LEU A 63 11.23 -2.36 -0.43
N THR A 64 10.67 -3.49 -0.89
CA THR A 64 10.17 -3.64 -2.25
C THR A 64 8.67 -3.91 -2.25
N LEU A 65 7.97 -3.39 -3.26
CA LEU A 65 6.58 -3.74 -3.58
C LEU A 65 6.54 -4.18 -5.04
N GLY A 66 6.24 -5.45 -5.30
CA GLY A 66 6.24 -5.99 -6.66
C GLY A 66 7.58 -5.79 -7.35
N LYS A 67 8.69 -6.00 -6.63
CA LYS A 67 10.08 -5.74 -7.06
C LYS A 67 10.46 -4.25 -7.24
N LYS A 68 9.54 -3.30 -7.07
CA LYS A 68 9.87 -1.86 -7.09
C LYS A 68 10.43 -1.43 -5.75
N LYS A 69 11.68 -0.98 -5.74
CA LYS A 69 12.35 -0.45 -4.53
C LYS A 69 11.66 0.81 -4.03
N CYS A 70 11.48 0.90 -2.72
CA CYS A 70 10.84 2.03 -2.04
C CYS A 70 11.67 2.48 -0.82
N SER A 71 11.52 3.74 -0.43
CA SER A 71 12.02 4.31 0.84
C SER A 71 10.84 4.65 1.74
N VAL A 72 10.96 4.34 3.03
CA VAL A 72 9.95 4.70 4.03
C VAL A 72 10.10 6.16 4.41
N ILE A 73 8.97 6.88 4.41
CA ILE A 73 8.88 8.28 4.84
C ILE A 73 8.35 8.33 6.27
N ARG A 74 7.28 7.58 6.53
CA ARG A 74 6.60 7.52 7.83
C ARG A 74 6.06 6.12 8.05
N ASP A 75 6.19 5.63 9.27
CA ASP A 75 5.61 4.37 9.69
C ASP A 75 4.74 4.55 10.92
N SER A 76 3.44 4.27 10.75
CA SER A 76 2.44 4.25 11.81
C SER A 76 1.52 3.04 11.62
N LEU A 77 1.98 2.01 10.90
CA LEU A 77 1.16 0.86 10.47
C LEU A 77 0.62 0.04 11.65
N HIS A 78 1.36 0.03 12.76
CA HIS A 78 1.01 -0.65 14.01
C HIS A 78 0.50 0.30 15.10
N VAL A 79 0.38 1.59 14.80
CA VAL A 79 -0.15 2.59 15.75
C VAL A 79 -1.67 2.57 15.69
N GLU A 80 -2.29 2.34 16.84
CA GLU A 80 -3.75 2.30 16.95
C GLU A 80 -4.37 3.67 16.64
N GLY A 81 -5.36 3.68 15.75
CA GLY A 81 -6.01 4.90 15.26
C GLY A 81 -5.33 5.56 14.05
N ASP A 82 -4.13 5.11 13.66
CA ASP A 82 -3.46 5.56 12.44
C ASP A 82 -3.44 4.46 11.38
N TRP A 83 -2.80 3.32 11.67
CA TRP A 83 -2.71 2.15 10.80
C TRP A 83 -2.19 2.44 9.37
N THR A 84 -1.43 3.52 9.18
CA THR A 84 -0.87 3.84 7.86
C THR A 84 0.65 3.89 7.82
N MET A 85 1.20 3.69 6.63
CA MET A 85 2.62 3.83 6.33
C MET A 85 2.76 4.54 5.00
N ASP A 86 3.63 5.53 4.94
CA ASP A 86 3.90 6.31 3.74
C ASP A 86 5.30 6.00 3.25
N ILE A 87 5.39 5.65 1.96
CA ILE A 87 6.64 5.32 1.30
C ILE A 87 6.71 6.04 -0.04
N ARG A 88 7.90 6.07 -0.64
CA ARG A 88 8.11 6.61 -1.98
C ARG A 88 8.94 5.66 -2.81
N THR A 89 8.57 5.47 -4.07
CA THR A 89 9.35 4.64 -4.99
C THR A 89 10.72 5.26 -5.22
N LYS A 90 11.75 4.41 -5.34
CA LYS A 90 13.10 4.82 -5.71
C LYS A 90 13.23 4.77 -7.22
N SER A 91 13.91 5.78 -7.76
CA SER A 91 14.34 5.81 -9.15
C SER A 91 15.74 5.20 -9.29
N HIS A 92 16.00 4.50 -10.38
CA HIS A 92 17.34 4.02 -10.71
C HIS A 92 18.04 4.91 -11.76
N ASN A 93 17.29 5.41 -12.75
CA ASN A 93 17.84 6.11 -13.92
C ASN A 93 17.14 7.46 -14.19
N GLY A 94 16.69 8.12 -13.13
CA GLY A 94 16.03 9.43 -13.21
C GLY A 94 14.55 9.35 -13.61
N GLU A 95 13.94 8.17 -13.54
CA GLU A 95 12.51 8.03 -13.76
C GLU A 95 11.70 8.76 -12.66
N PRO A 96 10.44 9.17 -12.96
CA PRO A 96 9.59 9.74 -11.93
C PRO A 96 9.43 8.82 -10.74
N THR A 97 9.38 9.42 -9.55
CA THR A 97 9.11 8.72 -8.29
C THR A 97 7.70 9.05 -7.81
N TYR A 98 7.09 8.07 -7.15
CA TYR A 98 5.67 8.12 -6.78
C TYR A 98 5.51 7.91 -5.29
N ASN A 99 4.61 8.68 -4.71
CA ASN A 99 4.18 8.46 -3.33
C ASN A 99 3.27 7.23 -3.30
N VAL A 100 3.45 6.42 -2.26
CA VAL A 100 2.65 5.24 -2.00
C VAL A 100 2.21 5.28 -0.54
N SER A 101 0.93 5.04 -0.29
CA SER A 101 0.40 4.91 1.07
C SER A 101 -0.16 3.51 1.26
N ILE A 102 0.16 2.91 2.40
CA ILE A 102 -0.31 1.60 2.83
C ILE A 102 -1.23 1.83 4.04
N GLY A 103 -2.46 1.36 3.97
CA GLY A 103 -3.40 1.31 5.09
C GLY A 103 -3.61 -0.11 5.56
N ARG A 104 -3.56 -0.36 6.87
CA ARG A 104 -3.72 -1.70 7.44
C ARG A 104 -5.10 -1.88 8.07
N ALA A 105 -5.87 -2.81 7.52
CA ALA A 105 -7.10 -3.32 8.11
C ALA A 105 -6.82 -4.54 9.02
N GLY A 106 -7.84 -5.28 9.46
CA GLY A 106 -7.69 -6.43 10.35
C GLY A 106 -7.01 -7.65 9.73
N LYS A 107 -7.16 -7.85 8.42
CA LYS A 107 -6.69 -9.00 7.64
C LYS A 107 -6.11 -8.60 6.28
N VAL A 108 -6.36 -7.37 5.83
CA VAL A 108 -5.87 -6.85 4.54
C VAL A 108 -5.06 -5.56 4.65
N LEU A 109 -4.18 -5.35 3.68
CA LEU A 109 -3.50 -4.10 3.39
C LEU A 109 -4.17 -3.45 2.18
N VAL A 110 -4.41 -2.15 2.28
CA VAL A 110 -4.83 -1.28 1.17
C VAL A 110 -3.60 -0.52 0.72
N ILE A 111 -3.17 -0.74 -0.52
CA ILE A 111 -1.97 -0.10 -1.06
C ILE A 111 -2.39 0.79 -2.23
N VAL A 112 -2.04 2.07 -2.18
CA VAL A 112 -2.34 3.05 -3.25
C VAL A 112 -1.07 3.77 -3.69
N MET A 113 -0.84 3.85 -5.00
CA MET A 113 0.25 4.61 -5.62
C MET A 113 -0.35 5.79 -6.38
N GLY A 114 0.06 7.01 -6.04
CA GLY A 114 -0.38 8.21 -6.76
C GLY A 114 0.29 8.36 -8.12
N LYS A 115 -0.37 9.04 -9.05
CA LYS A 115 0.26 9.52 -10.30
C LYS A 115 1.40 10.50 -10.01
N GLU A 116 2.20 10.79 -11.02
CA GLU A 116 3.22 11.84 -10.93
C GLU A 116 2.62 13.16 -10.40
N GLY A 117 3.29 13.78 -9.42
CA GLY A 117 2.84 15.01 -8.78
C GLY A 117 1.76 14.83 -7.70
N THR A 118 1.19 13.63 -7.51
CA THR A 118 0.17 13.39 -6.47
C THR A 118 0.77 13.50 -5.07
N HIS A 119 0.16 14.32 -4.21
CA HIS A 119 0.65 14.56 -2.87
C HIS A 119 0.44 13.35 -1.94
N GLY A 120 1.43 13.05 -1.09
CA GLY A 120 1.38 11.91 -0.17
C GLY A 120 0.24 12.00 0.84
N GLY A 121 -0.06 13.19 1.38
CA GLY A 121 -1.14 13.38 2.36
C GLY A 121 -2.53 13.00 1.83
N SER A 122 -2.83 13.25 0.55
CA SER A 122 -4.11 12.85 -0.04
C SER A 122 -4.20 11.34 -0.24
N LEU A 123 -3.10 10.69 -0.62
CA LEU A 123 -3.03 9.22 -0.74
C LEU A 123 -3.16 8.56 0.62
N ASN A 124 -2.52 9.12 1.64
CA ASN A 124 -2.59 8.61 2.99
C ASN A 124 -4.02 8.62 3.52
N LYS A 125 -4.72 9.75 3.38
CA LYS A 125 -6.13 9.87 3.77
C LYS A 125 -7.02 8.86 3.04
N LYS A 126 -6.73 8.59 1.76
CA LYS A 126 -7.46 7.60 0.95
C LYS A 126 -7.21 6.17 1.46
N ALA A 127 -5.95 5.80 1.67
CA ALA A 127 -5.59 4.47 2.19
C ALA A 127 -6.18 4.24 3.60
N PHE A 128 -6.08 5.25 4.47
CA PHE A 128 -6.68 5.25 5.81
C PHE A 128 -8.18 5.02 5.75
N GLY A 129 -8.91 5.83 4.97
CA GLY A 129 -10.38 5.75 4.92
C GLY A 129 -10.87 4.37 4.46
N MET A 130 -10.20 3.77 3.48
CA MET A 130 -10.54 2.42 3.03
C MET A 130 -10.17 1.36 4.07
N ALA A 131 -8.99 1.45 4.70
CA ALA A 131 -8.59 0.51 5.74
C ALA A 131 -9.52 0.58 6.96
N GLU A 132 -9.93 1.79 7.37
CA GLU A 132 -10.88 2.02 8.46
C GLU A 132 -12.26 1.42 8.13
N TYR A 133 -12.76 1.62 6.90
CA TYR A 133 -13.98 0.99 6.43
C TYR A 133 -13.88 -0.55 6.48
N LEU A 134 -12.80 -1.12 5.94
CA LEU A 134 -12.60 -2.57 5.91
C LEU A 134 -12.54 -3.17 7.32
N ARG A 135 -11.91 -2.49 8.28
CA ARG A 135 -11.96 -2.87 9.71
C ARG A 135 -13.39 -2.92 10.23
N LYS A 136 -14.20 -1.89 9.96
CA LYS A 136 -15.59 -1.81 10.41
C LYS A 136 -16.45 -2.94 9.84
N VAL A 137 -16.14 -3.42 8.64
CA VAL A 137 -16.84 -4.56 8.01
C VAL A 137 -16.18 -5.92 8.25
N GLY A 138 -15.20 -6.02 9.16
CA GLY A 138 -14.62 -7.28 9.64
C GLY A 138 -13.42 -7.82 8.87
N TYR A 139 -12.78 -6.99 8.04
CA TYR A 139 -11.59 -7.29 7.26
C TYR A 139 -10.35 -6.52 7.71
#